data_AF-A0A4Q3SGV3-F1
#
_entry.id   AF-A0A4Q3SGV3-F1
#
_cell.length_a   1.000
_cell.length_b   1.000
_cell.length_c   1.000
_cell.angle_alpha   90.00
_cell.angle_beta   90.00
_cell.angle_gamma   90.00
#
_symmetry.space_group_name_H-M   'P 1'
#
loop_
_entity.id
_entity.type
_entity.pdbx_description
1 polymer ?
#
loop_
_entity_poly.entity_id
_entity_poly.type
_entity_poly.pdbx_seq_one_letter_code
_entity_poly.pdbx_strand_id
1 'polypeptide(L)'
;MDGFTIAPTSGESVRKSAPYLFQGQTTSLCETCFELVPAKIISEDDNVFYLKRCRQHGVQKTLISDDLAYWKAQKDWLKPGDRPLMPQTRTDHGCPFDCGLCPDHEQHSCLAIIEVNEACNLSCPVCFADASQARTGHRPLAEIERMLDILVASEGEPDLVQISGGEPTLHPQFFDILAAARARPIRHLMINTNGLRLAREPGFAERLAAFMPRFEVYLQFDSLKRDALMALRGADLTRVRTQALEALDRNNISTTLVVTLKKGVNDDEIADIV
;
A
#
# COMPACT_ATOMS: atom_id res chain seq x y z
N MET A 1 57.24 -8.96 -4.21
CA MET A 1 56.46 -10.20 -4.41
C MET A 1 56.63 -10.98 -3.14
N ASP A 2 55.79 -10.71 -2.14
CA ASP A 2 55.96 -11.31 -0.83
C ASP A 2 55.10 -12.57 -0.79
N GLY A 3 55.80 -13.72 -0.78
CA GLY A 3 55.21 -15.04 -0.86
C GLY A 3 54.37 -15.35 0.38
N PHE A 4 53.11 -15.69 0.17
CA PHE A 4 52.27 -16.31 1.18
C PHE A 4 52.71 -17.77 1.37
N THR A 5 53.37 -18.05 2.49
CA THR A 5 53.68 -19.42 2.91
C THR A 5 52.45 -20.01 3.60
N ILE A 6 51.78 -20.99 2.97
CA ILE A 6 50.67 -21.73 3.56
C ILE A 6 51.25 -22.85 4.45
N ALA A 7 51.04 -22.78 5.76
CA ALA A 7 51.43 -23.83 6.68
C ALA A 7 50.54 -25.08 6.49
N PRO A 8 51.09 -26.31 6.54
CA PRO A 8 50.30 -27.52 6.38
C PRO A 8 49.44 -27.78 7.62
N THR A 9 48.13 -27.88 7.43
CA THR A 9 47.18 -28.24 8.49
C THR A 9 47.21 -29.76 8.73
N SER A 10 47.80 -30.18 9.83
CA SER A 10 47.76 -31.58 10.30
C SER A 10 46.44 -31.87 11.04
N GLY A 11 45.50 -32.48 10.35
CA GLY A 11 44.24 -33.00 10.88
C GLY A 11 43.28 -33.29 9.73
N GLU A 12 42.52 -34.40 9.78
CA GLU A 12 41.47 -34.66 8.79
C GLU A 12 40.42 -33.55 8.86
N SER A 13 40.58 -32.52 8.03
CA SER A 13 39.63 -31.42 7.96
C SER A 13 38.40 -31.90 7.19
N VAL A 14 37.43 -32.45 7.90
CA VAL A 14 36.12 -32.73 7.31
C VAL A 14 35.52 -31.39 6.88
N ARG A 15 35.23 -31.25 5.58
CA ARG A 15 34.60 -30.03 5.04
C ARG A 15 33.23 -29.87 5.70
N LYS A 16 32.98 -28.70 6.30
CA LYS A 16 31.66 -28.39 6.87
C LYS A 16 30.71 -27.96 5.75
N SER A 17 29.55 -28.61 5.66
CA SER A 17 28.45 -28.16 4.82
C SER A 17 27.80 -26.90 5.40
N ALA A 18 27.31 -26.02 4.53
CA ALA A 18 26.46 -24.92 4.99
C ALA A 18 25.12 -25.49 5.51
N PRO A 19 24.54 -24.91 6.56
CA PRO A 19 23.26 -25.36 7.11
C PRO A 19 22.04 -24.90 6.29
N TYR A 20 22.25 -24.38 5.07
CA TYR A 20 21.21 -23.81 4.21
C TYR A 20 21.49 -24.12 2.74
N LEU A 21 20.45 -24.00 1.90
CA LEU A 21 20.57 -24.06 0.45
C LEU A 21 20.54 -22.66 -0.15
N PHE A 22 21.43 -22.38 -1.09
CA PHE A 22 21.46 -21.12 -1.82
C PHE A 22 20.38 -21.10 -2.92
N GLN A 23 19.53 -20.09 -2.91
CA GLN A 23 18.43 -19.91 -3.87
C GLN A 23 18.69 -18.79 -4.88
N GLY A 24 19.59 -17.86 -4.59
CA GLY A 24 19.89 -16.72 -5.45
C GLY A 24 20.56 -15.57 -4.69
N GLN A 25 20.79 -14.45 -5.38
CA GLN A 25 21.35 -13.24 -4.79
C GLN A 25 20.55 -12.02 -5.23
N THR A 26 20.51 -11.01 -4.37
CA THR A 26 19.81 -9.75 -4.61
C THR A 26 20.47 -8.64 -3.76
N THR A 27 19.91 -7.44 -3.81
CA THR A 27 20.18 -6.35 -2.86
C THR A 27 19.03 -6.23 -1.87
N SER A 28 19.32 -5.75 -0.67
CA SER A 28 18.32 -5.48 0.37
C SER A 28 18.75 -4.25 1.18
N LEU A 29 17.99 -3.87 2.20
CA LEU A 29 18.34 -2.80 3.12
C LEU A 29 18.87 -3.36 4.44
N CYS A 30 19.89 -2.71 4.99
CA CYS A 30 20.29 -2.94 6.38
C CYS A 30 19.14 -2.55 7.32
N GLU A 31 18.83 -3.38 8.31
CA GLU A 31 17.73 -3.12 9.26
C GLU A 31 18.01 -1.95 10.22
N THR A 32 19.23 -1.44 10.23
CA THR A 32 19.66 -0.40 11.18
C THR A 32 19.91 0.93 10.49
N CYS A 33 20.75 0.96 9.45
CA CYS A 33 21.06 2.19 8.73
C CYS A 33 20.30 2.38 7.42
N PHE A 34 19.49 1.40 6.98
CA PHE A 34 18.76 1.44 5.71
C PHE A 34 19.62 1.61 4.45
N GLU A 35 20.94 1.44 4.56
CA GLU A 35 21.83 1.39 3.40
C GLU A 35 21.58 0.13 2.57
N LEU A 36 21.81 0.24 1.26
CA LEU A 36 21.70 -0.86 0.32
C LEU A 36 22.86 -1.85 0.55
N VAL A 37 22.52 -3.13 0.75
CA VAL A 37 23.49 -4.20 1.08
C VAL A 37 23.28 -5.43 0.20
N PRO A 38 24.35 -6.17 -0.15
CA PRO A 38 24.21 -7.45 -0.83
C PRO A 38 23.52 -8.47 0.08
N ALA A 39 22.63 -9.27 -0.51
CA ALA A 39 21.87 -10.30 0.17
C ALA A 39 21.90 -11.61 -0.62
N LYS A 40 22.12 -12.73 0.08
CA LYS A 40 21.81 -14.05 -0.46
C LYS A 40 20.38 -14.41 -0.13
N ILE A 41 19.69 -15.02 -1.07
CA ILE A 41 18.44 -15.71 -0.83
C ILE A 41 18.82 -17.14 -0.46
N ILE A 42 18.45 -17.57 0.75
CA ILE A 42 18.74 -18.92 1.25
C ILE A 42 17.44 -19.58 1.71
N SER A 43 17.39 -20.91 1.67
CA SER A 43 16.33 -21.68 2.30
C SER A 43 16.85 -22.58 3.41
N GLU A 44 16.12 -22.67 4.50
CA GLU A 44 16.44 -23.41 5.72
C GLU A 44 15.12 -23.74 6.43
N ASP A 45 14.91 -25.01 6.79
CA ASP A 45 13.71 -25.50 7.50
C ASP A 45 12.37 -25.01 6.88
N ASP A 46 12.18 -25.23 5.58
CA ASP A 46 11.02 -24.80 4.77
C ASP A 46 10.73 -23.29 4.72
N ASN A 47 11.61 -22.48 5.30
CA ASN A 47 11.57 -21.03 5.23
C ASN A 47 12.59 -20.50 4.22
N VAL A 48 12.37 -19.27 3.76
CA VAL A 48 13.27 -18.52 2.88
C VAL A 48 13.70 -17.23 3.57
N PHE A 49 15.00 -16.95 3.51
CA PHE A 49 15.61 -15.80 4.17
C PHE A 49 16.48 -14.98 3.24
N TYR A 50 16.54 -13.67 3.50
CA TYR A 50 17.67 -12.85 3.10
C TYR A 50 18.78 -12.94 4.14
N LEU A 51 19.95 -13.42 3.71
CA LEU A 51 21.19 -13.35 4.48
C LEU A 51 22.02 -12.17 3.95
N LYS A 52 22.00 -11.08 4.71
CA LYS A 52 22.53 -9.76 4.34
C LYS A 52 23.86 -9.49 5.03
N ARG A 53 24.70 -8.64 4.43
CA ARG A 53 25.95 -8.19 5.07
C ARG A 53 26.13 -6.68 4.95
N CYS A 54 25.87 -5.97 6.04
CA CYS A 54 26.20 -4.56 6.19
C CYS A 54 27.66 -4.39 6.62
N ARG A 55 28.36 -3.39 6.05
CA ARG A 55 29.74 -3.07 6.45
C ARG A 55 29.85 -2.55 7.88
N GLN A 56 28.80 -1.90 8.38
CA GLN A 56 28.76 -1.31 9.73
C GLN A 56 28.07 -2.22 10.75
N HIS A 57 26.95 -2.85 10.36
CA HIS A 57 26.08 -3.60 11.29
C HIS A 57 26.22 -5.12 11.18
N GLY A 58 27.15 -5.62 10.35
CA GLY A 58 27.45 -7.05 10.26
C GLY A 58 26.42 -7.87 9.47
N VAL A 59 26.31 -9.16 9.83
CA VAL A 59 25.43 -10.12 9.15
C VAL A 59 24.03 -10.07 9.75
N GLN A 60 23.01 -10.00 8.91
CA GLN A 60 21.60 -9.96 9.30
C GLN A 60 20.84 -11.06 8.53
N LYS A 61 19.88 -11.73 9.17
CA LYS A 61 19.05 -12.78 8.56
C LYS A 61 17.58 -12.41 8.72
N THR A 62 16.89 -12.16 7.61
CA THR A 62 15.49 -11.72 7.59
C THR A 62 14.63 -12.78 6.92
N LEU A 63 13.54 -13.21 7.55
CA LEU A 63 12.55 -14.08 6.92
C LEU A 63 11.82 -13.31 5.81
N ILE A 64 11.72 -13.90 4.62
CA ILE A 64 10.99 -13.31 3.48
C ILE A 64 9.84 -14.18 2.99
N SER A 65 9.83 -15.47 3.34
CA SER A 65 8.71 -16.38 3.08
C SER A 65 8.81 -17.56 4.05
N ASP A 66 7.67 -17.95 4.60
CA ASP A 66 7.48 -19.10 5.47
C ASP A 66 7.03 -20.36 4.72
N ASP A 67 6.99 -20.31 3.39
CA ASP A 67 6.61 -21.41 2.51
C ASP A 67 7.58 -21.54 1.33
N LEU A 68 8.54 -22.46 1.47
CA LEU A 68 9.51 -22.77 0.43
C LEU A 68 8.89 -23.35 -0.85
N ALA A 69 7.77 -24.07 -0.75
CA ALA A 69 7.12 -24.66 -1.92
C ALA A 69 6.48 -23.56 -2.77
N TYR A 70 5.73 -22.66 -2.12
CA TYR A 70 5.17 -21.48 -2.76
C TYR A 70 6.27 -20.58 -3.36
N TRP A 71 7.34 -20.33 -2.60
CA TRP A 71 8.48 -19.52 -3.08
C TRP A 71 9.11 -20.07 -4.37
N LYS A 72 9.15 -21.40 -4.53
CA LYS A 72 9.65 -22.02 -5.76
C LYS A 72 8.63 -21.91 -6.89
N ALA A 73 7.37 -22.24 -6.60
CA ALA A 73 6.29 -22.26 -7.59
C ALA A 73 6.00 -20.87 -8.19
N GLN A 74 6.18 -19.78 -7.44
CA GLN A 74 5.90 -18.42 -7.96
C GLN A 74 6.68 -18.09 -9.25
N LYS A 75 7.85 -18.71 -9.46
CA LYS A 75 8.69 -18.48 -10.64
C LYS A 75 8.09 -19.08 -11.91
N ASP A 76 7.16 -20.02 -11.77
CA ASP A 76 6.49 -20.68 -12.89
C ASP A 76 5.32 -19.84 -13.45
N TRP A 77 4.87 -18.82 -12.70
CA TRP A 77 3.67 -18.01 -13.03
C TRP A 77 4.00 -16.55 -13.36
N LEU A 78 5.25 -16.26 -13.71
CA LEU A 78 5.68 -14.91 -14.06
C LEU A 78 5.10 -14.50 -15.43
N LYS A 79 4.40 -13.36 -15.46
CA LYS A 79 3.98 -12.67 -16.69
C LYS A 79 4.93 -11.48 -16.94
N PRO A 80 5.25 -11.15 -18.21
CA PRO A 80 5.89 -9.87 -18.55
C PRO A 80 5.11 -8.69 -17.98
N GLY A 81 5.81 -7.76 -17.31
CA GLY A 81 5.17 -6.58 -16.75
C GLY A 81 4.60 -5.63 -17.82
N ASP A 82 3.49 -4.97 -17.50
CA ASP A 82 2.84 -4.01 -18.39
C ASP A 82 3.43 -2.62 -18.08
N ARG A 83 4.23 -2.05 -18.99
CA ARG A 83 4.95 -0.79 -18.70
C ARG A 83 4.04 0.43 -18.93
N PRO A 84 4.21 1.52 -18.15
CA PRO A 84 3.51 2.77 -18.42
C PRO A 84 3.93 3.35 -19.78
N LEU A 85 3.02 4.09 -20.41
CA LEU A 85 3.28 4.82 -21.66
C LEU A 85 4.36 5.89 -21.51
N MET A 86 4.40 6.52 -20.34
CA MET A 86 5.39 7.54 -19.99
C MET A 86 5.87 7.35 -18.55
N PRO A 87 7.20 7.28 -18.31
CA PRO A 87 7.73 7.30 -16.96
C PRO A 87 7.56 8.69 -16.32
N GLN A 88 7.32 8.73 -15.01
CA GLN A 88 7.16 9.98 -14.26
C GLN A 88 8.48 10.52 -13.71
N THR A 89 9.50 9.66 -13.58
CA THR A 89 10.82 10.00 -13.05
C THR A 89 11.92 9.49 -13.97
N ARG A 90 13.17 9.85 -13.66
CA ARG A 90 14.39 9.32 -14.30
C ARG A 90 15.06 8.32 -13.36
N THR A 91 15.90 7.45 -13.90
CA THR A 91 16.83 6.64 -13.09
C THR A 91 18.18 7.36 -13.04
N ASP A 92 18.47 8.05 -11.94
CA ASP A 92 19.72 8.78 -11.72
C ASP A 92 20.61 8.09 -10.64
N HIS A 93 20.02 7.51 -9.59
CA HIS A 93 20.66 6.81 -8.48
C HIS A 93 20.36 5.30 -8.40
N GLY A 94 19.41 4.79 -9.20
CA GLY A 94 18.98 3.39 -9.24
C GLY A 94 17.92 3.04 -8.20
N CYS A 95 17.42 1.81 -8.27
CA CYS A 95 16.47 1.26 -7.30
C CYS A 95 17.15 1.01 -5.94
N PRO A 96 16.59 1.45 -4.78
CA PRO A 96 15.26 2.06 -4.60
C PRO A 96 15.27 3.59 -4.48
N PHE A 97 16.37 4.28 -4.75
CA PHE A 97 16.51 5.72 -4.52
C PHE A 97 15.75 6.59 -5.52
N ASP A 98 15.48 6.07 -6.72
CA ASP A 98 14.61 6.72 -7.72
C ASP A 98 13.24 6.05 -7.84
N CYS A 99 12.81 5.33 -6.80
CA CYS A 99 11.56 4.57 -6.83
C CYS A 99 10.35 5.47 -7.10
N GLY A 100 9.49 5.01 -8.01
CA GLY A 100 8.37 5.70 -8.64
C GLY A 100 8.06 5.00 -9.97
N LEU A 101 7.27 5.61 -10.86
CA LEU A 101 7.13 5.12 -12.24
C LEU A 101 8.37 5.49 -13.08
N CYS A 102 9.55 5.01 -12.69
CA CYS A 102 10.81 5.24 -13.39
C CYS A 102 10.94 4.31 -14.62
N PRO A 103 11.93 4.52 -15.51
CA PRO A 103 12.11 3.66 -16.70
C PRO A 103 12.38 2.19 -16.38
N ASP A 104 12.96 1.90 -15.21
CA ASP A 104 13.22 0.53 -14.72
C ASP A 104 12.00 -0.07 -14.01
N HIS A 105 10.93 0.69 -13.81
CA HIS A 105 9.70 0.19 -13.23
C HIS A 105 8.99 -0.71 -14.26
N GLU A 106 8.90 -2.00 -13.96
CA GLU A 106 8.37 -3.00 -14.90
C GLU A 106 6.84 -3.07 -14.91
N GLN A 107 6.14 -2.26 -14.13
CA GLN A 107 4.68 -2.32 -14.00
C GLN A 107 4.00 -0.94 -14.09
N HIS A 108 2.77 -0.91 -14.59
CA HIS A 108 1.91 0.27 -14.66
C HIS A 108 1.14 0.46 -13.35
N SER A 109 0.43 1.58 -13.21
CA SER A 109 -0.37 1.86 -12.02
C SER A 109 -1.73 1.18 -12.07
N CYS A 110 -1.84 -0.02 -11.49
CA CYS A 110 -3.12 -0.74 -11.39
C CYS A 110 -4.18 0.03 -10.57
N LEU A 111 -3.74 0.72 -9.50
CA LEU A 111 -4.55 1.60 -8.69
C LEU A 111 -3.71 2.84 -8.35
N ALA A 112 -4.13 4.01 -8.83
CA ALA A 112 -3.51 5.26 -8.45
C ALA A 112 -4.27 5.89 -7.28
N ILE A 113 -3.55 6.22 -6.21
CA ILE A 113 -4.12 6.89 -5.04
C ILE A 113 -3.69 8.36 -5.06
N ILE A 114 -4.66 9.27 -5.08
CA ILE A 114 -4.41 10.72 -5.03
C ILE A 114 -4.83 11.24 -3.66
N GLU A 115 -3.84 11.58 -2.84
CA GLU A 115 -4.05 12.17 -1.52
C GLU A 115 -4.36 13.66 -1.64
N VAL A 116 -5.61 14.03 -1.41
CA VAL A 116 -6.10 15.39 -1.59
C VAL A 116 -6.16 16.19 -0.29
N ASN A 117 -6.02 15.52 0.85
CA ASN A 117 -6.24 16.13 2.15
C ASN A 117 -5.30 15.54 3.21
N GLU A 118 -4.82 16.36 4.14
CA GLU A 118 -4.15 15.91 5.36
C GLU A 118 -5.11 15.91 6.56
N ALA A 119 -6.15 16.76 6.52
CA ALA A 119 -7.14 16.86 7.58
C ALA A 119 -7.99 15.59 7.66
N CYS A 120 -8.26 15.13 8.87
CA CYS A 120 -9.20 14.05 9.13
C CYS A 120 -10.09 14.40 10.32
N ASN A 121 -11.36 14.01 10.28
CA ASN A 121 -12.31 14.18 11.38
C ASN A 121 -12.22 13.03 12.42
N LEU A 122 -11.25 12.13 12.26
CA LEU A 122 -10.86 11.09 13.20
C LEU A 122 -9.35 11.19 13.51
N SER A 123 -8.92 10.59 14.61
CA SER A 123 -7.51 10.49 15.01
C SER A 123 -7.19 9.03 15.37
N CYS A 124 -7.25 8.16 14.36
CA CYS A 124 -7.22 6.71 14.57
C CYS A 124 -5.86 6.22 15.09
N PRO A 125 -5.80 5.43 16.18
CA PRO A 125 -4.55 4.88 16.71
C PRO A 125 -3.73 4.05 15.73
N VAL A 126 -4.38 3.43 14.74
CA VAL A 126 -3.72 2.59 13.72
C VAL A 126 -3.41 3.34 12.41
N CYS A 127 -3.69 4.64 12.34
CA CYS A 127 -3.48 5.42 11.13
C CYS A 127 -1.98 5.60 10.85
N PHE A 128 -1.52 5.24 9.65
CA PHE A 128 -0.15 5.49 9.20
C PHE A 128 0.04 6.83 8.49
N ALA A 129 -1.05 7.49 8.07
CA ALA A 129 -1.01 8.67 7.20
C ALA A 129 -0.71 10.00 7.94
N ASP A 130 -0.43 9.95 9.26
CA ASP A 130 -0.27 11.13 10.15
C ASP A 130 -1.40 12.19 10.03
N ALA A 131 -2.54 11.75 9.51
CA ALA A 131 -3.75 12.53 9.35
C ALA A 131 -4.54 12.55 10.64
N SER A 132 -5.01 13.73 11.04
CA SER A 132 -5.76 13.91 12.28
C SER A 132 -6.58 15.18 12.26
N GLN A 133 -7.36 15.39 13.31
CA GLN A 133 -8.12 16.61 13.55
C GLN A 133 -7.22 17.85 13.76
N ALA A 134 -5.93 17.65 14.06
CA ALA A 134 -4.97 18.73 14.23
C ALA A 134 -4.37 19.22 12.88
N ARG A 135 -4.54 18.44 11.81
CA ARG A 135 -4.09 18.79 10.46
C ARG A 135 -5.19 19.58 9.75
N THR A 136 -4.78 20.58 8.96
CA THR A 136 -5.69 21.43 8.17
C THR A 136 -5.24 21.57 6.71
N GLY A 137 -4.19 20.85 6.31
CA GLY A 137 -3.64 20.89 4.97
C GLY A 137 -4.63 20.34 3.95
N HIS A 138 -4.95 21.15 2.94
CA HIS A 138 -5.74 20.78 1.78
C HIS A 138 -4.88 20.98 0.54
N ARG A 139 -4.75 19.95 -0.29
CA ARG A 139 -3.96 20.07 -1.53
C ARG A 139 -4.72 20.95 -2.52
N PRO A 140 -4.13 22.03 -3.08
CA PRO A 140 -4.85 22.90 -4.00
C PRO A 140 -5.42 22.12 -5.19
N LEU A 141 -6.63 22.48 -5.64
CA LEU A 141 -7.28 21.81 -6.79
C LEU A 141 -6.38 21.78 -8.02
N ALA A 142 -5.70 22.89 -8.34
CA ALA A 142 -4.79 22.96 -9.48
C ALA A 142 -3.61 21.96 -9.39
N GLU A 143 -3.15 21.65 -8.18
CA GLU A 143 -2.12 20.64 -7.98
C GLU A 143 -2.68 19.23 -8.17
N ILE A 144 -3.89 18.97 -7.68
CA ILE A 144 -4.60 17.70 -7.87
C ILE A 144 -4.87 17.45 -9.36
N GLU A 145 -5.31 18.47 -10.11
CA GLU A 145 -5.50 18.42 -11.55
C GLU A 145 -4.19 18.05 -12.27
N ARG A 146 -3.08 18.68 -11.89
CA ARG A 146 -1.75 18.34 -12.42
C ARG A 146 -1.35 16.90 -12.12
N MET A 147 -1.64 16.38 -10.92
CA MET A 147 -1.37 14.98 -10.57
C MET A 147 -2.18 14.02 -11.45
N LEU A 148 -3.46 14.32 -11.66
CA LEU A 148 -4.33 13.54 -12.55
C LEU A 148 -3.84 13.59 -14.00
N ASP A 149 -3.36 14.75 -14.48
CA ASP A 149 -2.80 14.90 -15.83
C ASP A 149 -1.53 14.07 -16.02
N ILE A 150 -0.63 14.05 -15.02
CA ILE A 150 0.58 13.23 -15.03
C ILE A 150 0.23 11.74 -15.06
N LEU A 151 -0.78 11.33 -14.28
CA LEU A 151 -1.26 9.95 -14.28
C LEU A 151 -1.82 9.55 -15.66
N VAL A 152 -2.66 10.39 -16.27
CA VAL A 152 -3.20 10.16 -17.61
C VAL A 152 -2.08 10.10 -18.65
N ALA A 153 -1.05 10.95 -18.55
CA ALA A 153 0.11 10.86 -19.45
C ALA A 153 0.87 9.53 -19.31
N SER A 154 0.90 8.96 -18.09
CA SER A 154 1.60 7.72 -17.79
C SER A 154 0.82 6.48 -18.23
N GLU A 155 -0.50 6.48 -18.05
CA GLU A 155 -1.35 5.29 -18.23
C GLU A 155 -2.21 5.36 -19.51
N GLY A 156 -2.41 6.55 -20.08
CA GLY A 156 -3.38 6.79 -21.15
C GLY A 156 -4.81 6.77 -20.61
N GLU A 157 -5.31 5.57 -20.27
CA GLU A 157 -6.62 5.36 -19.63
C GLU A 157 -6.43 4.68 -18.26
N PRO A 158 -6.21 5.42 -17.17
CA PRO A 158 -6.04 4.82 -15.84
C PRO A 158 -7.24 3.93 -15.48
N ASP A 159 -6.97 2.70 -15.05
CA ASP A 159 -8.00 1.72 -14.71
C ASP A 159 -8.82 2.16 -13.49
N LEU A 160 -8.11 2.53 -12.42
CA LEU A 160 -8.72 2.89 -11.15
C LEU A 160 -7.98 4.06 -10.50
N VAL A 161 -8.73 5.11 -10.15
CA VAL A 161 -8.21 6.22 -9.35
C VAL A 161 -8.99 6.32 -8.06
N GLN A 162 -8.28 6.23 -6.94
CA GLN A 162 -8.84 6.42 -5.60
C GLN A 162 -8.48 7.81 -5.07
N ILE A 163 -9.50 8.60 -4.73
CA ILE A 163 -9.34 9.86 -4.01
C ILE A 163 -9.26 9.55 -2.51
N SER A 164 -8.15 9.91 -1.88
CA SER A 164 -7.83 9.56 -0.49
C SER A 164 -7.09 10.72 0.22
N GLY A 165 -6.27 10.42 1.22
CA GLY A 165 -5.59 11.35 2.13
C GLY A 165 -6.00 11.06 3.57
N GLY A 166 -6.18 12.10 4.38
CA GLY A 166 -6.87 12.01 5.67
C GLY A 166 -8.32 11.59 5.50
N GLU A 167 -9.24 12.55 5.50
CA GLU A 167 -10.61 12.29 5.04
C GLU A 167 -10.88 13.15 3.80
N PRO A 168 -10.89 12.57 2.58
CA PRO A 168 -10.98 13.35 1.34
C PRO A 168 -12.28 14.15 1.26
N THR A 169 -13.36 13.63 1.86
CA THR A 169 -14.64 14.34 1.86
C THR A 169 -14.58 15.64 2.66
N LEU A 170 -13.59 15.90 3.50
CA LEU A 170 -13.46 17.20 4.17
C LEU A 170 -12.83 18.29 3.29
N HIS A 171 -12.30 17.94 2.11
CA HIS A 171 -11.73 18.93 1.22
C HIS A 171 -12.79 19.95 0.78
N PRO A 172 -12.55 21.28 0.85
CA PRO A 172 -13.56 22.29 0.54
C PRO A 172 -14.04 22.22 -0.92
N GLN A 173 -13.16 21.76 -1.81
CA GLN A 173 -13.44 21.54 -3.24
C GLN A 173 -13.64 20.07 -3.60
N PHE A 174 -14.08 19.23 -2.65
CA PHE A 174 -14.19 17.77 -2.85
C PHE A 174 -14.95 17.38 -4.13
N PHE A 175 -16.10 18.02 -4.40
CA PHE A 175 -16.89 17.71 -5.60
C PHE A 175 -16.24 18.22 -6.89
N ASP A 176 -15.48 19.33 -6.83
CA ASP A 176 -14.72 19.82 -7.98
C ASP A 176 -13.58 18.85 -8.33
N ILE A 177 -12.94 18.25 -7.32
CA ILE A 177 -11.93 17.19 -7.51
C ILE A 177 -12.53 15.98 -8.21
N LEU A 178 -13.71 15.51 -7.77
CA LEU A 178 -14.38 14.39 -8.43
C LEU A 178 -14.76 14.74 -9.87
N ALA A 179 -15.22 15.97 -10.12
CA ALA A 179 -15.53 16.44 -11.47
C ALA A 179 -14.28 16.51 -12.35
N ALA A 180 -13.16 17.00 -11.81
CA ALA A 180 -11.86 17.02 -12.48
C ALA A 180 -11.39 15.60 -12.84
N ALA A 181 -11.50 14.64 -11.92
CA ALA A 181 -11.18 13.25 -12.22
C ALA A 181 -12.09 12.67 -13.33
N ARG A 182 -13.40 12.93 -13.28
CA ARG A 182 -14.33 12.45 -14.32
C ARG A 182 -14.18 13.08 -15.69
N ALA A 183 -13.60 14.28 -15.77
CA ALA A 183 -13.32 14.95 -17.04
C ALA A 183 -12.14 14.29 -17.80
N ARG A 184 -11.42 13.36 -17.17
CA ARG A 184 -10.27 12.64 -17.71
C ARG A 184 -10.64 11.20 -18.09
N PRO A 185 -9.84 10.51 -18.92
CA PRO A 185 -10.14 9.15 -19.38
C PRO A 185 -9.90 8.08 -18.30
N ILE A 186 -10.38 8.31 -17.08
CA ILE A 186 -10.29 7.36 -15.96
C ILE A 186 -11.45 6.38 -16.08
N ARG A 187 -11.13 5.08 -16.09
CA ARG A 187 -12.11 4.02 -16.29
C ARG A 187 -13.03 3.89 -15.08
N HIS A 188 -12.48 3.85 -13.86
CA HIS A 188 -13.24 3.77 -12.62
C HIS A 188 -12.73 4.73 -11.55
N LEU A 189 -13.64 5.43 -10.87
CA LEU A 189 -13.32 6.40 -9.81
C LEU A 189 -13.77 5.87 -8.46
N MET A 190 -12.90 5.94 -7.47
CA MET A 190 -13.17 5.46 -6.12
C MET A 190 -12.92 6.57 -5.10
N ILE A 191 -13.71 6.63 -4.03
CA ILE A 191 -13.38 7.46 -2.86
C ILE A 191 -13.08 6.56 -1.65
N ASN A 192 -12.01 6.86 -0.92
CA ASN A 192 -11.68 6.20 0.35
C ASN A 192 -12.13 7.07 1.52
N THR A 193 -13.14 6.64 2.26
CA THR A 193 -13.78 7.48 3.28
C THR A 193 -14.10 6.70 4.55
N ASN A 194 -14.05 7.38 5.69
CA ASN A 194 -14.53 6.87 6.97
C ASN A 194 -16.06 6.88 7.11
N GLY A 195 -16.79 7.45 6.15
CA GLY A 195 -18.25 7.40 6.08
C GLY A 195 -18.99 8.37 6.99
N LEU A 196 -18.30 9.23 7.75
CA LEU A 196 -18.97 10.17 8.66
C LEU A 196 -19.91 11.15 7.93
N ARG A 197 -19.50 11.70 6.78
CA ARG A 197 -20.37 12.58 5.99
C ARG A 197 -21.53 11.82 5.36
N LEU A 198 -21.30 10.60 4.86
CA LEU A 198 -22.35 9.72 4.35
C LEU A 198 -23.45 9.46 5.40
N ALA A 199 -23.05 9.25 6.65
CA ALA A 199 -23.98 8.99 7.74
C ALA A 199 -24.73 10.23 8.25
N ARG A 200 -24.08 11.40 8.23
CA ARG A 200 -24.54 12.58 8.99
C ARG A 200 -25.04 13.73 8.12
N GLU A 201 -24.67 13.77 6.85
CA GLU A 201 -25.03 14.85 5.93
C GLU A 201 -26.11 14.38 4.95
N PRO A 202 -27.37 14.81 5.14
CA PRO A 202 -28.44 14.49 4.20
C PRO A 202 -28.12 15.00 2.79
N GLY A 203 -28.39 14.20 1.76
CA GLY A 203 -28.10 14.58 0.38
C GLY A 203 -26.66 14.28 -0.07
N PHE A 204 -25.74 13.91 0.83
CA PHE A 204 -24.34 13.69 0.46
C PHE A 204 -24.18 12.46 -0.46
N ALA A 205 -24.85 11.35 -0.13
CA ALA A 205 -24.85 10.15 -0.96
C ALA A 205 -25.56 10.41 -2.30
N GLU A 206 -26.68 11.13 -2.30
CA GLU A 206 -27.41 11.53 -3.51
C GLU A 206 -26.52 12.35 -4.46
N ARG A 207 -25.68 13.25 -3.91
CA ARG A 207 -24.72 14.01 -4.70
C ARG A 207 -23.58 13.15 -5.26
N LEU A 208 -23.12 12.15 -4.51
CA LEU A 208 -22.14 11.18 -5.01
C LEU A 208 -22.69 10.32 -6.14
N ALA A 209 -23.98 9.98 -6.08
CA ALA A 209 -24.65 9.20 -7.13
C ALA A 209 -24.57 9.87 -8.51
N ALA A 210 -24.44 11.20 -8.57
CA ALA A 210 -24.26 11.95 -9.82
C ALA A 210 -22.94 11.61 -10.57
N PHE A 211 -21.98 10.96 -9.91
CA PHE A 211 -20.71 10.54 -10.52
C PHE A 211 -20.75 9.12 -11.11
N MET A 212 -21.86 8.40 -10.92
CA MET A 212 -22.10 7.10 -11.56
C MET A 212 -22.40 7.26 -13.06
N PRO A 213 -22.16 6.23 -13.89
CA PRO A 213 -21.61 4.90 -13.58
C PRO A 213 -20.08 4.93 -13.40
N ARG A 214 -19.49 3.79 -13.02
CA ARG A 214 -18.03 3.65 -12.80
C ARG A 214 -17.50 4.52 -11.65
N PHE A 215 -18.25 4.51 -10.57
CA PHE A 215 -17.93 5.18 -9.33
C PHE A 215 -18.22 4.24 -8.17
N GLU A 216 -17.33 4.17 -7.18
CA GLU A 216 -17.52 3.35 -5.99
C GLU A 216 -17.00 4.00 -4.72
N VAL A 217 -17.52 3.54 -3.59
CA VAL A 217 -17.12 3.98 -2.26
C VAL A 217 -16.34 2.86 -1.59
N TYR A 218 -15.09 3.15 -1.27
CA TYR A 218 -14.19 2.33 -0.47
C TYR A 218 -14.39 2.74 0.99
N LEU A 219 -15.29 2.03 1.67
CA LEU A 219 -15.81 2.40 2.98
C LEU A 219 -15.05 1.66 4.08
N GLN A 220 -14.49 2.45 4.99
CA GLN A 220 -13.90 1.98 6.23
C GLN A 220 -14.92 1.18 7.08
N PHE A 221 -14.68 -0.11 7.31
CA PHE A 221 -15.53 -1.00 8.10
C PHE A 221 -14.72 -2.05 8.90
N ASP A 222 -14.16 -1.74 10.07
CA ASP A 222 -13.26 -2.71 10.74
C ASP A 222 -13.93 -3.77 11.62
N SER A 223 -15.11 -3.50 12.18
CA SER A 223 -15.64 -4.31 13.30
C SER A 223 -17.09 -3.94 13.61
N LEU A 224 -17.83 -4.90 14.15
CA LEU A 224 -19.19 -4.72 14.66
C LEU A 224 -19.19 -4.33 16.14
N LYS A 225 -18.09 -4.59 16.85
CA LYS A 225 -17.92 -4.35 18.29
C LYS A 225 -17.37 -2.95 18.59
N ARG A 226 -18.09 -2.21 19.42
CA ARG A 226 -17.69 -0.88 19.90
C ARG A 226 -16.25 -0.81 20.40
N ASP A 227 -15.82 -1.74 21.24
CA ASP A 227 -14.51 -1.66 21.90
C ASP A 227 -13.36 -1.84 20.92
N ALA A 228 -13.53 -2.70 19.90
CA ALA A 228 -12.59 -2.82 18.79
C ALA A 228 -12.52 -1.51 17.97
N LEU A 229 -13.65 -0.83 17.75
CA LEU A 229 -13.67 0.48 17.08
C LEU A 229 -12.98 1.56 17.89
N MET A 230 -13.17 1.58 19.21
CA MET A 230 -12.43 2.48 20.08
C MET A 230 -10.92 2.20 19.99
N ALA A 231 -10.51 0.94 19.97
CA ALA A 231 -9.10 0.55 19.88
C ALA A 231 -8.46 0.87 18.52
N LEU A 232 -9.20 0.70 17.42
CA LEU A 232 -8.68 0.89 16.06
C LEU A 232 -8.84 2.32 15.55
N ARG A 233 -9.98 2.96 15.84
CA ARG A 233 -10.37 4.26 15.27
C ARG A 233 -10.40 5.40 16.27
N GLY A 234 -10.35 5.10 17.57
CA GLY A 234 -10.47 6.12 18.63
C GLY A 234 -11.88 6.67 18.77
N ALA A 235 -12.88 6.05 18.12
CA ALA A 235 -14.27 6.50 18.12
C ALA A 235 -15.24 5.33 17.95
N ASP A 236 -16.43 5.46 18.52
CA ASP A 236 -17.54 4.54 18.29
C ASP A 236 -18.22 4.87 16.96
N LEU A 237 -17.99 4.02 15.96
CA LEU A 237 -18.51 4.18 14.60
C LEU A 237 -19.62 3.18 14.26
N THR A 238 -20.13 2.42 15.25
CA THR A 238 -21.16 1.39 15.02
C THR A 238 -22.38 1.96 14.29
N ARG A 239 -23.01 3.00 14.86
CA ARG A 239 -24.17 3.67 14.25
C ARG A 239 -23.84 4.40 12.95
N VAL A 240 -22.65 5.01 12.89
CA VAL A 240 -22.19 5.75 11.69
C VAL A 240 -22.15 4.81 10.48
N ARG A 241 -21.64 3.60 10.65
CA ARG A 241 -21.52 2.63 9.55
C ARG A 241 -22.87 2.18 9.02
N THR A 242 -23.79 1.81 9.92
CA THR A 242 -25.16 1.44 9.52
C THR A 242 -25.81 2.57 8.72
N GLN A 243 -25.73 3.81 9.23
CA GLN A 243 -26.30 4.97 8.55
C GLN A 243 -25.64 5.28 7.20
N ALA A 244 -24.31 5.14 7.11
CA ALA A 244 -23.58 5.32 5.86
C ALA A 244 -23.97 4.27 4.82
N LEU A 245 -24.04 2.98 5.21
CA LEU A 245 -24.46 1.89 4.34
C LEU A 245 -25.89 2.09 3.84
N GLU A 246 -26.83 2.41 4.72
CA GLU A 246 -28.20 2.71 4.32
C GLU A 246 -28.27 3.89 3.33
N ALA A 247 -27.43 4.92 3.50
CA ALA A 247 -27.38 6.04 2.56
C ALA A 247 -26.83 5.65 1.19
N LEU A 248 -25.81 4.80 1.15
CA LEU A 248 -25.23 4.26 -0.08
C LEU A 248 -26.22 3.34 -0.79
N ASP A 249 -26.88 2.44 -0.05
CA ASP A 249 -27.87 1.49 -0.56
C ASP A 249 -29.09 2.19 -1.16
N ARG A 250 -29.63 3.21 -0.48
CA ARG A 250 -30.75 4.03 -0.99
C ARG A 250 -30.44 4.66 -2.35
N ASN A 251 -29.17 4.92 -2.63
CA ASN A 251 -28.70 5.55 -3.86
C ASN A 251 -28.07 4.54 -4.84
N ASN A 252 -28.09 3.25 -4.51
CA ASN A 252 -27.52 2.16 -5.30
C ASN A 252 -26.04 2.40 -5.69
N ILE A 253 -25.25 2.94 -4.75
CA ILE A 253 -23.83 3.23 -4.96
C ILE A 253 -23.02 1.98 -4.65
N SER A 254 -22.18 1.55 -5.60
CA SER A 254 -21.26 0.43 -5.40
C SER A 254 -20.33 0.71 -4.22
N THR A 255 -20.24 -0.23 -3.29
CA THR A 255 -19.53 -0.05 -2.03
C THR A 255 -18.65 -1.26 -1.75
N THR A 256 -17.38 -1.01 -1.42
CA THR A 256 -16.44 -2.03 -0.94
C THR A 256 -16.17 -1.77 0.54
N LEU A 257 -16.35 -2.79 1.37
CA LEU A 257 -16.05 -2.73 2.80
C LEU A 257 -14.58 -3.05 3.05
N VAL A 258 -13.95 -2.25 3.90
CA VAL A 258 -12.50 -2.28 4.08
C VAL A 258 -12.17 -2.42 5.55
N VAL A 259 -11.58 -3.55 5.88
CA VAL A 259 -11.38 -4.00 7.26
C VAL A 259 -9.90 -3.94 7.59
N THR A 260 -9.51 -3.16 8.60
CA THR A 260 -8.21 -3.33 9.24
C THR A 260 -8.31 -4.41 10.30
N LEU A 261 -7.69 -5.57 10.07
CA LEU A 261 -7.65 -6.67 11.03
C LEU A 261 -6.47 -6.54 11.99
N LYS A 262 -6.73 -6.74 13.28
CA LYS A 262 -5.74 -6.79 14.34
C LYS A 262 -6.00 -8.01 15.22
N LYS A 263 -4.97 -8.87 15.32
CA LYS A 263 -5.00 -10.09 16.13
C LYS A 263 -5.39 -9.80 17.59
N GLY A 264 -6.35 -10.55 18.12
CA GLY A 264 -6.91 -10.39 19.46
C GLY A 264 -7.82 -9.17 19.65
N VAL A 265 -8.25 -8.51 18.57
CA VAL A 265 -9.13 -7.33 18.63
C VAL A 265 -10.40 -7.53 17.83
N ASN A 266 -10.29 -7.86 16.55
CA ASN A 266 -11.43 -8.06 15.63
C ASN A 266 -11.22 -9.24 14.66
N ASP A 267 -10.18 -10.05 14.87
CA ASP A 267 -9.89 -11.24 14.07
C ASP A 267 -10.94 -12.35 14.24
N ASP A 268 -11.72 -12.30 15.31
CA ASP A 268 -12.86 -13.21 15.53
C ASP A 268 -14.15 -12.77 14.80
N GLU A 269 -14.20 -11.55 14.26
CA GLU A 269 -15.37 -11.00 13.54
C GLU A 269 -15.32 -11.23 12.03
N ILE A 270 -14.25 -11.85 11.49
CA ILE A 270 -14.06 -12.01 10.04
C ILE A 270 -15.28 -12.65 9.37
N ALA A 271 -15.80 -13.74 9.96
CA ALA A 271 -16.94 -14.46 9.39
C ALA A 271 -18.25 -13.67 9.47
N ASP A 272 -18.41 -12.79 10.47
CA ASP A 272 -19.62 -11.97 10.63
C ASP A 272 -19.61 -10.74 9.70
N ILE A 273 -18.43 -10.33 9.23
CA ILE A 273 -18.27 -9.19 8.31
C ILE A 273 -18.48 -9.60 6.84
N VAL A 274 -18.19 -10.85 6.47
CA VAL A 274 -18.35 -11.41 5.11
C VAL A 274 -19.81 -11.81 4.84
#